data_AF-A0A952DBE1-F1
#
_entry.id   AF-A0A952DBE1-F1
#
_cell.length_a   1.000
_cell.length_b   1.000
_cell.length_c   1.000
_cell.angle_alpha   90.00
_cell.angle_beta   90.00
_cell.angle_gamma   90.00
#
_symmetry.space_group_name_H-M   'P 1'
#
loop_
_entity.id
_entity.type
_entity.pdbx_description
1 polymer ?
#
loop_
_entity_poly.entity_id
_entity_poly.type
_entity_poly.pdbx_seq_one_letter_code
_entity_poly.pdbx_strand_id
1 'polypeptide(L)' 'QWCFGKFDRPWGERPAWGTIRSMSLERAYKKFDAKAYERRWNGESLLL' A
#
# COMPACT_ATOMS: atom_id res chain seq x y z
N GLN A 1 2.58 -9.29 11.73
CA GLN A 1 3.92 -9.86 11.94
C GLN A 1 4.79 -9.72 10.68
N TRP A 2 4.37 -10.25 9.52
CA TRP A 2 5.15 -10.13 8.27
C TRP A 2 5.34 -8.72 7.74
N CYS A 3 4.31 -7.87 7.81
CA CYS A 3 4.40 -6.47 7.36
C CYS A 3 5.48 -5.65 8.09
N PHE A 4 5.95 -6.13 9.24
CA PHE A 4 7.02 -5.51 10.04
C PHE A 4 8.34 -6.27 9.95
N GLY A 5 8.50 -7.14 8.94
CA GLY A 5 9.76 -7.82 8.61
C GLY A 5 9.86 -9.29 9.01
N LYS A 6 8.91 -9.83 9.80
CA LYS A 6 8.98 -11.27 10.17
C LYS A 6 8.74 -12.15 8.93
N PHE A 7 9.63 -13.10 8.66
CA PHE A 7 9.53 -13.98 7.48
C PHE A 7 9.65 -13.26 6.13
N ASP A 8 10.23 -12.06 6.09
CA ASP A 8 10.66 -11.40 4.84
C ASP A 8 12.18 -11.22 4.86
N ARG A 9 12.76 -10.96 3.68
CA ARG A 9 14.19 -10.60 3.54
C ARG A 9 14.38 -9.08 3.69
N PRO A 10 15.60 -8.59 3.98
CA PRO A 10 15.88 -7.15 3.94
C PRO A 10 15.74 -6.57 2.52
N TRP A 11 15.24 -5.34 2.45
CA TRP A 11 15.12 -4.51 1.25
C TRP A 11 16.07 -3.31 1.33
N GLY A 12 16.14 -2.52 0.25
CA GLY A 12 16.94 -1.28 0.24
C GLY A 12 16.52 -0.31 1.33
N GLU A 13 17.50 0.32 1.96
CA GLU A 13 17.29 1.19 3.12
C GLU A 13 16.51 2.46 2.78
N ARG A 14 15.57 2.85 3.66
CA ARG A 14 14.79 4.08 3.53
C ARG A 14 14.58 4.77 4.89
N PRO A 15 14.48 6.10 4.94
CA PRO A 15 14.11 6.83 6.15
C PRO A 15 12.81 6.29 6.77
N ALA A 16 12.78 6.20 8.10
CA ALA A 16 11.73 5.61 8.92
C ALA A 16 11.49 4.09 8.76
N TRP A 17 11.73 3.52 7.58
CA TRP A 17 11.45 2.11 7.29
C TRP A 17 12.66 1.19 7.52
N GLY A 18 13.88 1.73 7.56
CA GLY A 18 15.10 0.92 7.56
C GLY A 18 15.10 -0.01 6.35
N THR A 19 15.29 -1.31 6.57
CA THR A 19 15.29 -2.34 5.52
C THR A 19 13.95 -3.08 5.36
N ILE A 20 12.87 -2.63 6.02
CA ILE A 20 11.54 -3.24 5.88
C ILE A 20 11.01 -2.98 4.47
N ARG A 21 10.28 -3.95 3.90
CA ARG A 21 9.63 -3.82 2.59
C ARG A 21 8.68 -2.61 2.56
N SER A 22 9.07 -1.56 1.86
CA SER A 22 8.17 -0.42 1.61
C SER A 22 7.15 -0.75 0.51
N MET A 23 5.91 -0.30 0.68
CA MET A 23 4.86 -0.29 -0.34
C MET A 23 4.42 1.15 -0.57
N SER A 24 4.36 1.61 -1.83
CA SER A 24 3.93 2.96 -2.16
C SER A 24 2.58 2.97 -2.87
N LEU A 25 1.81 4.04 -2.64
CA LEU A 25 0.53 4.27 -3.30
C LEU A 25 0.67 4.34 -4.83
N GLU A 26 1.69 5.05 -5.33
CA GLU A 26 1.98 5.13 -6.76
C GLU A 26 2.19 3.76 -7.41
N ARG A 27 2.90 2.83 -6.73
CA ARG A 27 3.09 1.47 -7.25
C ARG A 27 1.83 0.63 -7.16
N ALA A 28 0.92 0.92 -6.24
CA ALA A 28 -0.38 0.25 -6.16
C ALA A 28 -1.23 0.60 -7.40
N TYR A 29 -1.28 1.88 -7.80
CA TYR A 29 -2.00 2.33 -9.01
C TYR A 29 -1.48 1.69 -10.30
N LYS A 30 -0.22 1.25 -10.34
CA LYS A 30 0.39 0.56 -11.49
C LYS A 30 0.11 -0.95 -11.52
N LYS A 31 -0.43 -1.53 -10.45
CA LYS A 31 -0.63 -2.99 -10.33
C LYS A 31 -2.07 -3.43 -10.57
N PHE A 32 -3.04 -2.59 -10.19
CA PHE A 32 -4.47 -2.87 -10.33
C PHE A 32 -5.25 -1.55 -10.32
N ASP A 33 -6.55 -1.62 -10.62
CA ASP A 33 -7.45 -0.45 -10.52
C ASP A 33 -7.76 -0.11 -9.05
N ALA A 34 -6.78 0.48 -8.37
CA ALA A 34 -6.92 0.95 -7.00
C ALA A 34 -7.90 2.13 -6.89
N LYS A 35 -8.18 2.86 -7.98
CA LYS A 35 -9.19 3.93 -7.98
C LYS A 35 -10.61 3.38 -7.93
N ALA A 36 -10.90 2.27 -8.61
CA ALA A 36 -12.17 1.56 -8.45
C ALA A 36 -12.33 1.02 -7.02
N TYR A 37 -11.25 0.50 -6.43
CA TYR A 37 -11.26 0.06 -5.04
C TYR A 37 -11.57 1.23 -4.08
N GLU A 38 -10.89 2.37 -4.22
CA GLU A 38 -11.17 3.58 -3.44
C GLU A 38 -12.64 4.00 -3.55
N ARG A 39 -13.17 4.14 -4.79
CA ARG A 39 -14.57 4.52 -5.01
C ARG A 39 -15.57 3.59 -4.33
N ARG A 40 -15.31 2.28 -4.33
CA ARG A 40 -16.19 1.28 -3.71
C ARG A 40 -16.30 1.45 -2.20
N TRP A 41 -15.24 1.94 -1.54
CA TRP A 41 -15.12 1.90 -0.07
C TRP A 41 -14.99 3.28 0.60
N ASN A 42 -14.77 4.36 -0.14
CA ASN A 42 -14.65 5.71 0.42
C ASN A 42 -15.94 6.29 0.99
N GLY A 43 -17.07 5.58 0.91
CA GLY A 43 -18.30 5.97 1.60
C GLY A 43 -18.84 7.34 1.17
N GLU A 44 -18.43 7.87 0.01
CA GLU A 44 -19.22 8.88 -0.67
C GLU A 44 -20.54 8.21 -1.01
N SER A 45 -21.50 8.38 -0.11
CA SER A 45 -22.91 8.37 -0.44
C SER A 45 -23.02 9.11 -1.76
N LEU A 46 -23.35 8.37 -2.81
CA LEU A 46 -24.04 8.94 -3.95
C LEU A 46 -25.31 9.55 -3.35
N LEU A 47 -25.21 10.79 -2.86
CA LEU A 47 -26.34 11.69 -2.71
C LEU A 47 -26.75 12.05 -4.14
N LEU A 48 -27.44 11.11 -4.77
CA LEU A 48 -28.46 11.35 -5.76
C LEU A 48 -29.76 10.81 -5.17
#